data_AF-A0A1H2MV89-F1
#
_entry.id   AF-A0A1H2MV89-F1
#
_cell.length_a   1.000
_cell.length_b   1.000
_cell.length_c   1.000
_cell.angle_alpha   90.00
_cell.angle_beta   90.00
_cell.angle_gamma   90.00
#
_symmetry.space_group_name_H-M   'P 1'
#
loop_
_entity.id
_entity.type
_entity.pdbx_description
1 polymer ?
#
loop_
_entity_poly.entity_id
_entity_poly.type
_entity_poly.pdbx_seq_one_letter_code
_entity_poly.pdbx_strand_id
1 'polypeptide(L)'
;MVGRALVGALLTLTFAATGLAGAEAAPVQASAPSPVARLVDGAQGGRVQAHRATDRANLARAAEEADEEVFVSVLGSCAPSAKKSAKPDGVVFSTHKATFDWVLTSTSGYRKTGSAKVKRDGIVALKLPSLRLGSYRIAVTERGASAPVSDDTFEVRLCLQVKTSCHAVRFTNPASNPAADLSYGADDEQSFDLTLAPGEVRTVRVDDKLIFFSAWAVTPEDPDATPAEQEDELDGPAPVNLGRGTLKVDQSCKAKVATPTQNAVQTNALVGCGAGAATGPVTFDWVAQKSLKNRSYGVVDATGTVVAQGSWTRGKPRTVPLPAGTYTYRAYANKNVQPFEETTFTVLRCVEVTPVCRALDLTNPNDVAVGLVVLDPALFEDPDVDLGDDPESDQLQERTLAGRASATVAWTQREAVVLAFAEQVDPANRFEQLASPFPVDEDDLDAFVRLPVPQDC
;
A
#
# COMPACT_ATOMS: atom_id res chain seq x y z
N MET A 1 -22.86 60.37 9.38
CA MET A 1 -21.63 60.83 8.70
C MET A 1 -20.99 59.65 8.00
N VAL A 2 -21.03 59.71 6.67
CA VAL A 2 -20.24 59.02 5.64
C VAL A 2 -19.91 57.54 5.84
N GLY A 3 -20.75 56.69 5.25
CA GLY A 3 -20.30 55.45 4.64
C GLY A 3 -19.62 55.73 3.29
N ARG A 4 -18.64 54.90 2.92
CA ARG A 4 -18.07 54.85 1.58
C ARG A 4 -17.97 53.41 1.11
N ALA A 5 -18.78 53.12 0.12
CA ALA A 5 -18.60 52.00 -0.80
C ALA A 5 -17.34 52.22 -1.64
N LEU A 6 -16.69 51.13 -2.06
CA LEU A 6 -15.74 51.15 -3.16
C LEU A 6 -16.09 50.05 -4.15
N VAL A 7 -16.22 50.50 -5.39
CA VAL A 7 -16.59 49.81 -6.62
C VAL A 7 -15.32 49.52 -7.41
N GLY A 8 -15.35 48.45 -8.21
CA GLY A 8 -14.50 48.28 -9.40
C GLY A 8 -13.50 47.12 -9.29
N ALA A 9 -13.25 46.31 -10.32
CA ALA A 9 -13.77 46.27 -11.67
C ALA A 9 -13.51 44.87 -12.24
N LEU A 10 -14.44 44.41 -13.07
CA LEU A 10 -14.39 43.19 -13.88
C LEU A 10 -13.41 43.42 -15.04
N LEU A 11 -12.45 42.52 -15.26
CA LEU A 11 -11.60 42.53 -16.46
C LEU A 11 -11.82 41.23 -17.23
N THR A 12 -12.57 41.34 -18.32
CA THR A 12 -12.81 40.30 -19.31
C THR A 12 -11.73 40.44 -20.39
N LEU A 13 -10.96 39.38 -20.64
CA LEU A 13 -9.96 39.33 -21.71
C LEU A 13 -10.42 38.30 -22.75
N THR A 14 -10.92 38.83 -23.87
CA THR A 14 -11.23 38.10 -25.09
C THR A 14 -9.99 38.14 -25.99
N PHE A 15 -9.46 36.99 -26.41
CA PHE A 15 -8.51 36.93 -27.51
C PHE A 15 -9.14 36.20 -28.69
N ALA A 16 -9.23 36.94 -29.80
CA ALA A 16 -9.76 36.50 -31.08
C ALA A 16 -8.75 35.64 -31.83
N ALA A 17 -9.29 34.67 -32.54
CA ALA A 17 -8.62 33.85 -33.52
C ALA A 17 -8.34 34.63 -34.81
N THR A 18 -7.14 34.44 -35.37
CA THR A 18 -6.87 34.61 -36.81
C THR A 18 -5.92 33.51 -37.24
N GLY A 19 -6.41 32.65 -38.13
CA GLY A 19 -5.60 31.66 -38.84
C GLY A 19 -4.82 32.28 -39.99
N LEU A 20 -3.75 31.59 -40.38
CA LEU A 20 -3.14 31.67 -41.70
C LEU A 20 -2.61 30.28 -42.08
N ALA A 21 -2.96 29.88 -43.28
CA ALA A 21 -2.69 28.59 -43.88
C ALA A 21 -1.33 28.55 -44.60
N GLY A 22 -0.80 27.33 -44.76
CA GLY A 22 -0.12 26.89 -45.98
C GLY A 22 1.40 26.80 -45.94
N ALA A 23 1.93 25.58 -45.87
CA ALA A 23 2.97 25.09 -46.79
C ALA A 23 3.14 23.56 -46.65
N GLU A 24 2.74 22.85 -47.70
CA GLU A 24 3.08 21.45 -47.98
C GLU A 24 4.59 21.25 -48.19
N ALA A 25 5.12 20.17 -47.66
CA ALA A 25 6.24 19.44 -48.25
C ALA A 25 6.10 17.94 -47.90
N ALA A 26 5.92 17.11 -48.93
CA ALA A 26 5.82 15.66 -48.86
C ALA A 26 7.21 15.01 -49.09
N PRO A 27 7.34 13.68 -49.22
CA PRO A 27 7.93 12.82 -48.20
C PRO A 27 9.28 12.22 -48.63
N VAL A 28 10.09 11.77 -47.66
CA VAL A 28 11.26 10.92 -47.95
C VAL A 28 10.95 9.49 -47.51
N GLN A 29 10.74 8.63 -48.50
CA GLN A 29 10.79 7.17 -48.41
C GLN A 29 12.23 6.66 -48.51
N ALA A 30 12.55 5.64 -47.71
CA ALA A 30 13.56 4.57 -47.88
C ALA A 30 14.15 4.23 -46.50
N SER A 31 14.24 3.01 -45.97
CA SER A 31 13.98 1.65 -46.42
C SER A 31 14.02 0.74 -45.18
N ALA A 32 13.29 -0.38 -45.20
CA ALA A 32 13.58 -1.59 -44.42
C ALA A 32 13.54 -2.79 -45.41
N PRO A 33 14.11 -3.99 -45.14
CA PRO A 33 14.45 -4.55 -43.82
C PRO A 33 15.77 -5.39 -43.69
N SER A 34 16.09 -5.74 -42.42
CA SER A 34 16.78 -6.96 -41.90
C SER A 34 18.32 -7.10 -41.95
N PRO A 35 18.95 -7.91 -41.05
CA PRO A 35 18.37 -8.93 -40.17
C PRO A 35 18.66 -8.82 -38.65
N VAL A 36 17.68 -9.33 -37.89
CA VAL A 36 17.77 -10.11 -36.65
C VAL A 36 19.19 -10.35 -36.10
N ALA A 37 19.52 -9.68 -35.00
CA ALA A 37 20.30 -10.29 -33.94
C ALA A 37 19.30 -10.73 -32.86
N ARG A 38 19.14 -12.05 -32.69
CA ARG A 38 18.40 -12.65 -31.58
C ARG A 38 19.00 -12.09 -30.28
N LEU A 39 18.24 -11.25 -29.58
CA LEU A 39 18.40 -11.18 -28.13
C LEU A 39 17.85 -12.49 -27.57
N VAL A 40 18.60 -13.07 -26.64
CA VAL A 40 18.22 -14.26 -25.92
C VAL A 40 17.14 -13.84 -24.91
N ASP A 41 15.89 -14.19 -25.19
CA ASP A 41 14.81 -14.16 -24.22
C ASP A 41 15.12 -15.19 -23.13
N GLY A 42 15.50 -14.73 -21.95
CA GLY A 42 15.80 -15.60 -20.81
C GLY A 42 16.12 -14.93 -19.46
N ALA A 43 16.28 -13.59 -19.41
CA ALA A 43 16.87 -12.91 -18.24
C ALA A 43 15.96 -11.91 -17.48
N GLN A 44 14.65 -11.90 -17.74
CA GLN A 44 13.77 -10.83 -17.20
C GLN A 44 13.53 -10.92 -15.68
N GLY A 45 13.50 -12.12 -15.10
CA GLY A 45 13.28 -12.31 -13.66
C GLY A 45 14.43 -11.86 -12.74
N GLY A 46 15.66 -11.79 -13.25
CA GLY A 46 16.85 -11.48 -12.44
C GLY A 46 17.04 -9.98 -12.14
N ARG A 47 16.58 -9.10 -13.04
CA ARG A 47 16.79 -7.63 -12.92
C ARG A 47 16.05 -7.03 -11.73
N VAL A 48 14.85 -7.49 -11.43
CA VAL A 48 14.01 -6.92 -10.34
C VAL A 48 14.50 -7.31 -8.95
N GLN A 49 14.99 -8.55 -8.77
CA GLN A 49 15.62 -8.93 -7.50
C GLN A 49 16.85 -8.07 -7.21
N ALA A 50 17.58 -7.65 -8.24
CA ALA A 50 18.74 -6.80 -8.09
C ALA A 50 18.40 -5.32 -7.83
N HIS A 51 17.24 -4.82 -8.29
CA HIS A 51 16.70 -3.52 -7.89
C HIS A 51 16.19 -3.51 -6.44
N ARG A 52 15.63 -4.63 -5.96
CA ARG A 52 15.24 -4.82 -4.56
C ARG A 52 16.39 -5.23 -3.65
N ALA A 53 17.54 -5.63 -4.21
CA ALA A 53 18.71 -6.02 -3.44
C ALA A 53 19.24 -4.85 -2.62
N THR A 54 18.98 -4.92 -1.32
CA THR A 54 19.17 -3.87 -0.32
C THR A 54 20.63 -3.67 0.11
N ASP A 55 21.54 -4.54 -0.31
CA ASP A 55 22.97 -4.45 -0.04
C ASP A 55 23.84 -5.09 -1.14
N ARG A 56 25.16 -4.92 -1.02
CA ARG A 56 26.13 -5.42 -2.01
C ARG A 56 26.16 -6.95 -2.11
N ALA A 57 25.77 -7.68 -1.05
CA ALA A 57 25.74 -9.13 -1.04
C ALA A 57 24.49 -9.66 -1.75
N ASN A 58 23.35 -9.01 -1.55
CA ASN A 58 22.11 -9.29 -2.24
C ASN A 58 22.21 -8.94 -3.73
N LEU A 59 22.94 -7.88 -4.10
CA LEU A 59 23.24 -7.54 -5.50
C LEU A 59 24.13 -8.57 -6.17
N ALA A 60 25.08 -9.16 -5.41
CA ALA A 60 25.93 -10.23 -5.91
C ALA A 60 25.11 -11.48 -6.24
N ARG A 61 24.24 -11.86 -5.30
CA ARG A 61 23.36 -13.02 -5.45
C ARG A 61 22.36 -12.82 -6.60
N ALA A 62 21.75 -11.65 -6.70
CA ALA A 62 20.83 -11.35 -7.81
C ALA A 62 21.53 -11.37 -9.18
N ALA A 63 22.80 -10.95 -9.25
CA ALA A 63 23.59 -11.05 -10.47
C ALA A 63 23.98 -12.50 -10.83
N GLU A 64 24.26 -13.36 -9.82
CA GLU A 64 24.49 -14.79 -10.03
C GLU A 64 23.22 -15.52 -10.52
N GLU A 65 22.05 -15.11 -10.03
CA GLU A 65 20.75 -15.70 -10.42
C GLU A 65 20.26 -15.22 -11.80
N ALA A 66 20.72 -14.06 -12.28
CA ALA A 66 20.24 -13.45 -13.53
C ALA A 66 20.86 -14.05 -14.82
N ASP A 67 21.90 -14.90 -14.72
CA ASP A 67 22.67 -15.45 -15.85
C ASP A 67 23.14 -14.37 -16.88
N GLU A 68 23.30 -13.11 -16.44
CA GLU A 68 23.77 -12.00 -17.27
C GLU A 68 25.32 -11.92 -17.23
N GLU A 69 25.97 -11.77 -18.38
CA GLU A 69 27.44 -11.57 -18.45
C GLU A 69 27.90 -10.27 -17.78
N VAL A 70 27.04 -9.25 -17.77
CA VAL A 70 27.29 -7.93 -17.18
C VAL A 70 25.99 -7.40 -16.58
N PHE A 71 26.05 -7.02 -15.31
CA PHE A 71 24.93 -6.42 -14.59
C PHE A 71 25.32 -5.04 -14.05
N VAL A 72 24.44 -4.05 -14.20
CA VAL A 72 24.64 -2.69 -13.70
C VAL A 72 23.41 -2.28 -12.92
N SER A 73 23.61 -1.72 -11.73
CA SER A 73 22.53 -1.13 -10.95
C SER A 73 22.97 0.15 -10.27
N VAL A 74 22.10 1.15 -10.31
CA VAL A 74 22.25 2.35 -9.49
C VAL A 74 21.25 2.29 -8.37
N LEU A 75 21.77 2.11 -7.16
CA LEU A 75 21.01 2.29 -5.95
C LEU A 75 20.81 3.80 -5.77
N GLY A 76 19.58 4.24 -6.04
CA GLY A 76 19.15 5.60 -5.75
C GLY A 76 19.53 5.99 -4.33
N SER A 77 19.93 7.24 -4.14
CA SER A 77 20.20 7.82 -2.84
C SER A 77 19.42 9.11 -2.72
N CYS A 78 18.93 9.38 -1.52
CA CYS A 78 18.19 10.58 -1.22
C CYS A 78 19.14 11.69 -0.72
N ALA A 79 18.73 12.95 -0.88
CA ALA A 79 19.42 14.11 -0.35
C ALA A 79 18.94 14.42 1.08
N PRO A 80 19.83 14.54 2.09
CA PRO A 80 19.41 14.79 3.47
C PRO A 80 18.67 16.12 3.68
N SER A 81 18.85 17.08 2.78
CA SER A 81 18.11 18.34 2.75
C SER A 81 18.23 18.99 1.37
N ALA A 82 17.39 19.97 1.05
CA ALA A 82 17.41 20.65 -0.25
C ALA A 82 18.74 21.38 -0.57
N LYS A 83 19.56 21.64 0.46
CA LYS A 83 20.88 22.27 0.33
C LYS A 83 22.03 21.27 0.29
N LYS A 84 21.77 20.00 0.61
CA LYS A 84 22.77 18.93 0.65
C LYS A 84 22.59 18.04 -0.57
N SER A 85 23.70 17.46 -1.02
CA SER A 85 23.71 16.51 -2.12
C SER A 85 23.56 15.07 -1.62
N ALA A 86 22.84 14.23 -2.36
CA ALA A 86 22.85 12.78 -2.22
C ALA A 86 24.17 12.19 -2.71
N LYS A 87 24.51 10.97 -2.26
CA LYS A 87 25.63 10.19 -2.79
C LYS A 87 25.06 8.86 -3.27
N PRO A 88 24.63 8.77 -4.54
CA PRO A 88 24.15 7.51 -5.08
C PRO A 88 25.27 6.49 -5.11
N ASP A 89 24.91 5.23 -4.86
CA ASP A 89 25.81 4.10 -4.98
C ASP A 89 25.47 3.40 -6.31
N GLY A 90 26.44 3.32 -7.21
CA GLY A 90 26.29 2.47 -8.40
C GLY A 90 27.14 1.21 -8.23
N VAL A 91 26.73 0.11 -8.84
CA VAL A 91 27.51 -1.12 -8.92
C VAL A 91 27.53 -1.64 -10.35
N VAL A 92 28.65 -2.25 -10.71
CA VAL A 92 28.78 -3.05 -11.93
C VAL A 92 29.34 -4.40 -11.54
N PHE A 93 28.69 -5.45 -12.01
CA PHE A 93 29.13 -6.83 -11.98
C PHE A 93 29.50 -7.27 -13.40
N SER A 94 30.49 -8.16 -13.50
CA SER A 94 30.83 -8.80 -14.77
C SER A 94 31.44 -10.17 -14.51
N THR A 95 31.04 -11.16 -15.31
CA THR A 95 31.60 -12.51 -15.30
C THR A 95 32.98 -12.57 -15.94
N HIS A 96 33.38 -11.55 -16.73
CA HIS A 96 34.72 -11.41 -17.28
C HIS A 96 35.47 -10.19 -16.74
N LYS A 97 36.78 -10.14 -17.04
CA LYS A 97 37.60 -9.00 -16.68
C LYS A 97 37.38 -7.90 -17.72
N ALA A 98 36.65 -6.86 -17.33
CA ALA A 98 36.31 -5.74 -18.20
C ALA A 98 36.61 -4.38 -17.56
N THR A 99 36.62 -3.34 -18.38
CA THR A 99 36.60 -1.95 -17.92
C THR A 99 35.35 -1.30 -18.46
N PHE A 100 34.58 -0.66 -17.58
CA PHE A 100 33.35 0.03 -17.93
C PHE A 100 33.55 1.52 -17.78
N ASP A 101 33.21 2.28 -18.80
CA ASP A 101 33.13 3.73 -18.78
C ASP A 101 31.66 4.11 -18.54
N TRP A 102 31.41 5.13 -17.72
CA TRP A 102 30.05 5.59 -17.42
C TRP A 102 29.90 7.08 -17.65
N VAL A 103 28.69 7.48 -18.06
CA VAL A 103 28.29 8.86 -18.34
C VAL A 103 27.00 9.15 -17.57
N LEU A 104 27.08 10.08 -16.62
CA LEU A 104 25.97 10.56 -15.83
C LEU A 104 25.52 11.93 -16.34
N THR A 105 24.24 12.09 -16.63
CA THR A 105 23.64 13.33 -17.16
C THR A 105 22.39 13.74 -16.39
N SER A 106 22.01 15.02 -16.47
CA SER A 106 20.70 15.53 -16.03
C SER A 106 20.09 16.43 -17.09
N THR A 107 18.77 16.63 -17.00
CA THR A 107 18.02 17.59 -17.83
C THR A 107 18.48 19.03 -17.65
N SER A 108 19.11 19.36 -16.52
CA SER A 108 19.69 20.68 -16.24
C SER A 108 21.09 20.89 -16.86
N GLY A 109 21.55 19.97 -17.71
CA GLY A 109 22.85 20.07 -18.38
C GLY A 109 24.04 19.61 -17.52
N TYR A 110 23.79 18.97 -16.38
CA TYR A 110 24.86 18.32 -15.62
C TYR A 110 25.42 17.16 -16.43
N ARG A 111 26.75 17.03 -16.48
CA ARG A 111 27.42 15.87 -17.08
C ARG A 111 28.67 15.50 -16.30
N LYS A 112 28.80 14.22 -15.97
CA LYS A 112 30.01 13.62 -15.39
C LYS A 112 30.30 12.28 -16.01
N THR A 113 31.57 11.91 -16.02
CA THR A 113 32.05 10.65 -16.56
C THR A 113 33.03 10.01 -15.59
N GLY A 114 33.15 8.69 -15.67
CA GLY A 114 34.19 7.95 -14.96
C GLY A 114 34.35 6.56 -15.52
N SER A 115 35.15 5.75 -14.84
CA SER A 115 35.43 4.38 -15.26
C SER A 115 35.57 3.46 -14.06
N ALA A 116 35.17 2.20 -14.20
CA ALA A 116 35.36 1.13 -13.23
C ALA A 116 36.03 -0.08 -13.89
N LYS A 117 37.01 -0.68 -13.21
CA LYS A 117 37.68 -1.90 -13.68
C LYS A 117 37.17 -3.07 -12.87
N VAL A 118 36.52 -4.02 -13.51
CA VAL A 118 35.93 -5.20 -12.90
C VAL A 118 36.88 -6.38 -13.11
N LYS A 119 37.11 -7.17 -12.06
CA LYS A 119 37.83 -8.46 -12.18
C LYS A 119 36.81 -9.52 -12.60
N ARG A 120 37.29 -10.65 -13.14
CA ARG A 120 36.44 -11.82 -13.41
C ARG A 120 35.59 -12.16 -12.18
N ASP A 121 34.29 -12.38 -12.41
CA ASP A 121 33.27 -12.66 -11.38
C ASP A 121 33.27 -11.62 -10.25
N GLY A 122 33.46 -10.34 -10.62
CA GLY A 122 33.73 -9.26 -9.69
C GLY A 122 32.61 -8.23 -9.63
N ILE A 123 32.39 -7.65 -8.45
CA ILE A 123 31.50 -6.51 -8.25
C ILE A 123 32.31 -5.29 -7.86
N VAL A 124 32.13 -4.20 -8.60
CA VAL A 124 32.82 -2.93 -8.35
C VAL A 124 31.81 -1.81 -8.19
N ALA A 125 31.97 -1.04 -7.11
CA ALA A 125 31.19 0.17 -6.91
C ALA A 125 31.62 1.26 -7.89
N LEU A 126 30.65 1.85 -8.59
CA LEU A 126 30.81 3.07 -9.35
C LEU A 126 31.00 4.25 -8.38
N LYS A 127 32.09 4.99 -8.56
CA LYS A 127 32.35 6.22 -7.80
C LYS A 127 31.52 7.37 -8.37
N LEU A 128 30.23 7.39 -8.06
CA LEU A 128 29.35 8.46 -8.51
C LEU A 128 29.58 9.75 -7.70
N PRO A 129 29.48 10.92 -8.35
CA PRO A 129 29.62 12.21 -7.67
C PRO A 129 28.40 12.49 -6.79
N SER A 130 28.53 13.43 -5.86
CA SER A 130 27.38 13.87 -5.08
C SER A 130 26.38 14.64 -5.97
N LEU A 131 25.10 14.30 -5.89
CA LEU A 131 24.03 14.83 -6.74
C LEU A 131 23.05 15.71 -5.97
N ARG A 132 22.51 16.73 -6.64
CA ARG A 132 21.43 17.54 -6.05
C ARG A 132 20.08 16.87 -6.34
N LEU A 133 19.01 17.44 -5.81
CA LEU A 133 17.65 17.01 -6.18
C LEU A 133 17.43 17.15 -7.69
N GLY A 134 16.78 16.15 -8.28
CA GLY A 134 16.43 16.13 -9.71
C GLY A 134 16.52 14.72 -10.31
N SER A 135 16.21 14.64 -11.61
CA SER A 135 16.25 13.41 -12.39
C SER A 135 17.57 13.29 -13.16
N TYR A 136 18.12 12.09 -13.16
CA TYR A 136 19.42 11.76 -13.73
C TYR A 136 19.32 10.54 -14.64
N ARG A 137 20.23 10.48 -15.61
CA ARG A 137 20.41 9.32 -16.50
C ARG A 137 21.86 8.86 -16.45
N ILE A 138 22.08 7.58 -16.25
CA ILE A 138 23.40 6.96 -16.25
C ILE A 138 23.50 5.91 -17.35
N ALA A 139 24.38 6.16 -18.31
CA ALA A 139 24.74 5.18 -19.32
C ALA A 139 26.09 4.56 -18.95
N VAL A 140 26.15 3.23 -18.92
CA VAL A 140 27.38 2.47 -18.67
C VAL A 140 27.72 1.71 -19.94
N THR A 141 28.99 1.77 -20.36
CA THR A 141 29.48 1.21 -21.62
C THR A 141 30.74 0.41 -21.34
N GLU A 142 30.80 -0.84 -21.79
CA GLU A 142 32.07 -1.57 -21.77
C GLU A 142 33.08 -0.89 -22.70
N ARG A 143 34.32 -0.72 -22.23
CA ARG A 143 35.33 0.04 -22.97
C ARG A 143 35.63 -0.61 -24.31
N GLY A 144 35.38 0.14 -25.38
CA GLY A 144 35.54 -0.32 -26.77
C GLY A 144 34.23 -0.78 -27.41
N ALA A 145 33.16 -0.94 -26.64
CA ALA A 145 31.82 -1.14 -27.17
C ALA A 145 31.24 0.17 -27.72
N SER A 146 30.36 0.05 -28.72
CA SER A 146 29.66 1.18 -29.34
C SER A 146 28.30 1.49 -28.70
N ALA A 147 27.75 0.55 -27.93
CA ALA A 147 26.44 0.68 -27.28
C ALA A 147 26.58 0.52 -25.76
N PRO A 148 25.76 1.21 -24.97
CA PRO A 148 25.74 1.03 -23.51
C PRO A 148 25.24 -0.38 -23.16
N VAL A 149 25.83 -0.95 -22.10
CA VAL A 149 25.38 -2.21 -21.47
C VAL A 149 24.22 -1.95 -20.50
N SER A 150 24.11 -0.73 -19.96
CA SER A 150 22.95 -0.27 -19.19
C SER A 150 22.76 1.23 -19.41
N ASP A 151 21.51 1.67 -19.38
CA ASP A 151 21.13 3.04 -19.61
C ASP A 151 19.88 3.39 -18.79
N ASP A 152 20.11 3.77 -17.53
CA ASP A 152 19.06 3.86 -16.52
C ASP A 152 18.77 5.30 -16.15
N THR A 153 17.50 5.59 -15.86
CA THR A 153 17.07 6.86 -15.26
C THR A 153 16.71 6.67 -13.80
N PHE A 154 17.09 7.62 -12.96
CA PHE A 154 16.74 7.63 -11.54
C PHE A 154 16.53 9.04 -11.02
N GLU A 155 15.79 9.15 -9.92
CA GLU A 155 15.55 10.42 -9.26
C GLU A 155 16.28 10.53 -7.91
N VAL A 156 16.73 11.75 -7.64
CA VAL A 156 17.25 12.14 -6.32
C VAL A 156 16.19 13.01 -5.65
N ARG A 157 15.55 12.46 -4.62
CA ARG A 157 14.54 13.13 -3.78
C ARG A 157 15.09 13.44 -2.40
N LEU A 158 14.29 14.07 -1.54
CA LEU A 158 14.69 14.31 -0.15
C LEU A 158 14.60 13.02 0.66
N CYS A 159 15.56 12.80 1.55
CA CYS A 159 15.46 11.71 2.49
C CYS A 159 14.29 11.92 3.43
N LEU A 160 13.67 10.81 3.85
CA LEU A 160 12.91 10.76 5.09
C LEU A 160 13.76 11.34 6.22
N GLN A 161 13.17 12.25 6.96
CA GLN A 161 13.83 12.79 8.14
C GLN A 161 13.59 11.82 9.28
N VAL A 162 14.67 11.22 9.76
CA VAL A 162 14.63 10.24 10.84
C VAL A 162 15.25 10.85 12.08
N LYS A 163 14.51 10.83 13.19
CA LYS A 163 14.98 11.26 14.50
C LYS A 163 14.76 10.15 15.51
N THR A 164 15.84 9.66 16.09
CA THR A 164 15.76 8.74 17.22
C THR A 164 15.58 9.52 18.52
N SER A 165 14.79 8.94 19.42
CA SER A 165 14.59 9.40 20.79
C SER A 165 14.61 8.19 21.73
N CYS A 166 14.31 8.41 23.01
CA CYS A 166 14.23 7.32 23.97
C CYS A 166 13.18 6.29 23.56
N HIS A 167 13.58 5.05 23.32
CA HIS A 167 12.71 3.97 22.85
C HIS A 167 11.89 4.29 21.60
N ALA A 168 12.22 5.28 20.77
CA ALA A 168 11.37 5.64 19.65
C ALA A 168 12.13 6.26 18.49
N VAL A 169 11.53 6.17 17.31
CA VAL A 169 12.00 6.76 16.07
C VAL A 169 10.86 7.51 15.41
N ARG A 170 11.10 8.78 15.12
CA ARG A 170 10.19 9.61 14.35
C ARG A 170 10.64 9.65 12.90
N PHE A 171 9.78 9.16 12.02
CA PHE A 171 9.89 9.28 10.58
C PHE A 171 9.06 10.48 10.12
N THR A 172 9.58 11.25 9.17
CA THR A 172 8.88 12.39 8.59
C THR A 172 9.12 12.38 7.09
N ASN A 173 8.07 12.13 6.33
CA ASN A 173 8.12 12.19 4.87
C ASN A 173 8.01 13.67 4.43
N PRO A 174 9.04 14.26 3.81
CA PRO A 174 8.94 15.62 3.30
C PRO A 174 7.73 15.82 2.38
N ALA A 175 7.03 16.95 2.51
CA ALA A 175 5.84 17.25 1.68
C ALA A 175 6.10 17.31 0.16
N SER A 176 7.36 17.43 -0.25
CA SER A 176 7.78 17.41 -1.66
C SER A 176 8.01 16.00 -2.22
N ASN A 177 7.97 14.97 -1.36
CA ASN A 177 8.08 13.58 -1.78
C ASN A 177 6.67 13.04 -2.08
N PRO A 178 6.56 12.00 -2.93
CA PRO A 178 5.35 11.19 -3.02
C PRO A 178 5.10 10.44 -1.70
N ALA A 179 4.01 9.67 -1.64
CA ALA A 179 3.82 8.70 -0.56
C ALA A 179 5.05 7.78 -0.47
N ALA A 180 5.35 7.32 0.74
CA ALA A 180 6.55 6.54 1.01
C ALA A 180 6.19 5.25 1.74
N ASP A 181 6.55 4.11 1.16
CA ASP A 181 6.52 2.83 1.85
C ASP A 181 7.79 2.70 2.69
N LEU A 182 7.59 2.48 3.99
CA LEU A 182 8.62 2.37 4.99
C LEU A 182 8.53 0.98 5.61
N SER A 183 9.59 0.21 5.48
CA SER A 183 9.79 -1.03 6.22
C SER A 183 10.82 -0.78 7.33
N TYR A 184 10.53 -1.19 8.56
CA TYR A 184 11.42 -1.03 9.70
C TYR A 184 11.35 -2.21 10.68
N GLY A 185 12.48 -2.61 11.26
CA GLY A 185 12.55 -3.78 12.14
C GLY A 185 13.89 -3.93 12.85
N ALA A 186 13.97 -4.85 13.81
CA ALA A 186 15.23 -5.22 14.45
C ALA A 186 16.14 -6.04 13.52
N ASP A 187 15.52 -6.79 12.60
CA ASP A 187 16.08 -7.59 11.53
C ASP A 187 15.03 -7.73 10.41
N ASP A 188 15.38 -8.46 9.34
CA ASP A 188 14.51 -8.67 8.19
C ASP A 188 13.31 -9.58 8.50
N GLU A 189 13.41 -10.46 9.51
CA GLU A 189 12.33 -11.38 9.90
C GLU A 189 11.23 -10.70 10.73
N GLN A 190 11.55 -9.60 11.41
CA GLN A 190 10.62 -8.82 12.22
C GLN A 190 10.50 -7.38 11.71
N SER A 191 10.21 -7.26 10.42
CA SER A 191 9.92 -5.99 9.77
C SER A 191 8.44 -5.62 9.89
N PHE A 192 8.19 -4.31 10.00
CA PHE A 192 6.87 -3.70 10.00
C PHE A 192 6.80 -2.71 8.84
N ASP A 193 5.70 -2.75 8.11
CA ASP A 193 5.47 -1.86 6.98
C ASP A 193 4.47 -0.77 7.32
N LEU A 194 4.73 0.42 6.80
CA LEU A 194 3.93 1.62 6.97
C LEU A 194 4.04 2.47 5.71
N THR A 195 2.91 2.99 5.23
CA THR A 195 2.91 4.03 4.19
C THR A 195 2.77 5.40 4.84
N LEU A 196 3.59 6.36 4.39
CA LEU A 196 3.60 7.75 4.85
C LEU A 196 3.19 8.69 3.72
N ALA A 197 2.08 9.38 3.87
CA ALA A 197 1.64 10.41 2.92
C ALA A 197 2.65 11.58 2.84
N PRO A 198 2.61 12.39 1.76
CA PRO A 198 3.43 13.59 1.65
C PRO A 198 3.25 14.53 2.85
N GLY A 199 4.33 14.83 3.56
CA GLY A 199 4.31 15.70 4.74
C GLY A 199 3.96 14.99 6.05
N GLU A 200 3.60 13.71 6.00
CA GLU A 200 3.21 12.93 7.17
C GLU A 200 4.38 12.72 8.14
N VAL A 201 4.05 12.73 9.43
CA VAL A 201 4.97 12.43 10.52
C VAL A 201 4.43 11.25 11.30
N ARG A 202 5.18 10.16 11.35
CA ARG A 202 4.89 9.01 12.20
C ARG A 202 5.98 8.80 13.23
N THR A 203 5.58 8.55 14.48
CA THR A 203 6.50 8.12 15.53
C THR A 203 6.22 6.67 15.85
N VAL A 204 7.26 5.84 15.82
CA VAL A 204 7.23 4.44 16.20
C VAL A 204 8.09 4.23 17.43
N ARG A 205 7.66 3.39 18.36
CA ARG A 205 8.48 2.92 19.47
C ARG A 205 9.32 1.74 19.01
N VAL A 206 10.50 1.64 19.58
CA VAL A 206 11.48 0.65 19.22
C VAL A 206 12.08 0.15 20.52
N ASP A 207 11.83 -1.11 20.83
CA ASP A 207 12.36 -1.74 22.04
C ASP A 207 13.76 -2.31 21.82
N ASP A 208 14.19 -2.42 20.56
CA ASP A 208 15.55 -2.80 20.19
C ASP A 208 16.52 -1.63 20.24
N LYS A 209 17.76 -1.92 20.62
CA LYS A 209 18.84 -0.92 20.59
C LYS A 209 19.20 -0.51 19.16
N LEU A 210 18.87 -1.34 18.20
CA LEU A 210 19.25 -1.24 16.82
C LEU A 210 18.04 -1.57 15.96
N ILE A 211 17.74 -0.72 15.00
CA ILE A 211 16.76 -1.04 13.95
C ILE A 211 17.34 -0.73 12.59
N PHE A 212 16.86 -1.50 11.63
CA PHE A 212 17.04 -1.27 10.22
C PHE A 212 15.77 -0.63 9.70
N PHE A 213 15.92 0.30 8.77
CA PHE A 213 14.80 0.81 8.00
C PHE A 213 15.21 0.94 6.55
N SER A 214 14.23 0.75 5.68
CA SER A 214 14.31 1.06 4.26
C SER A 214 13.03 1.77 3.85
N ALA A 215 13.14 2.75 2.98
CA ALA A 215 11.99 3.49 2.52
C ALA A 215 12.09 3.89 1.07
N TRP A 216 10.96 3.77 0.38
CA TRP A 216 10.84 3.90 -1.06
C TRP A 216 9.63 4.75 -1.39
N ALA A 217 9.73 5.53 -2.46
CA ALA A 217 8.57 6.22 -3.00
C ALA A 217 7.58 5.19 -3.54
N VAL A 218 6.30 5.35 -3.19
CA VAL A 218 5.21 4.64 -3.84
C VAL A 218 5.14 5.16 -5.26
N THR A 219 5.36 4.28 -6.24
CA THR A 219 5.03 4.58 -7.63
C THR A 219 3.50 4.54 -7.72
N PRO A 220 2.84 5.59 -8.21
CA PRO A 220 1.39 5.51 -8.43
C PRO A 220 1.14 4.32 -9.36
N GLU A 221 0.39 3.33 -8.89
CA GLU A 221 -0.14 2.29 -9.77
C GLU A 221 -0.92 2.99 -10.87
N ASP A 222 -0.70 2.59 -12.12
CA ASP A 222 -1.52 3.08 -13.22
C ASP A 222 -2.94 2.56 -12.96
N PRO A 223 -3.92 3.44 -12.68
CA PRO A 223 -5.28 3.01 -12.35
C PRO A 223 -5.96 2.29 -13.51
N ASP A 224 -5.42 2.42 -14.73
CA ASP A 224 -5.91 1.76 -15.93
C ASP A 224 -5.16 0.44 -16.24
N ALA A 225 -4.11 0.09 -15.49
CA ALA A 225 -3.39 -1.16 -15.69
C ALA A 225 -4.24 -2.37 -15.26
N THR A 226 -4.45 -3.28 -16.20
CA THR A 226 -5.11 -4.55 -15.93
C THR A 226 -4.26 -5.43 -14.98
N PRO A 227 -4.85 -6.37 -14.22
CA PRO A 227 -4.08 -7.28 -13.37
C PRO A 227 -2.96 -8.04 -14.11
N ALA A 228 -3.17 -8.37 -15.39
CA ALA A 228 -2.15 -8.99 -16.23
C ALA A 228 -1.00 -8.02 -16.58
N GLU A 229 -1.28 -6.72 -16.75
CA GLU A 229 -0.25 -5.69 -16.95
C GLU A 229 0.52 -5.40 -15.66
N GLN A 230 -0.11 -5.57 -14.48
CA GLN A 230 0.55 -5.42 -13.18
C GLN A 230 1.52 -6.56 -12.86
N GLU A 231 1.23 -7.79 -13.32
CA GLU A 231 2.14 -8.93 -13.17
C GLU A 231 3.34 -8.86 -14.13
N ASP A 232 3.16 -8.28 -15.32
CA ASP A 232 4.22 -8.07 -16.32
C ASP A 232 4.97 -6.73 -16.16
N GLU A 233 4.61 -5.87 -15.19
CA GLU A 233 5.23 -4.56 -14.93
C GLU A 233 6.64 -4.63 -14.29
N LEU A 234 7.44 -5.64 -14.67
CA LEU A 234 8.86 -5.73 -14.30
C LEU A 234 9.72 -4.60 -14.89
N ASP A 235 9.21 -3.87 -15.90
CA ASP A 235 9.89 -2.77 -16.58
C ASP A 235 9.49 -1.37 -16.07
N GLY A 236 8.74 -1.29 -14.95
CA GLY A 236 8.38 -0.03 -14.31
C GLY A 236 9.61 0.80 -13.87
N PRO A 237 9.46 2.14 -13.73
CA PRO A 237 10.56 2.98 -13.27
C PRO A 237 11.06 2.52 -11.90
N ALA A 238 12.39 2.38 -11.77
CA ALA A 238 13.01 1.91 -10.54
C ALA A 238 12.52 2.72 -9.31
N PRO A 239 12.16 2.04 -8.20
CA PRO A 239 11.60 2.71 -7.03
C PRO A 239 12.58 3.74 -6.48
N VAL A 240 12.09 4.94 -6.16
CA VAL A 240 12.94 6.03 -5.69
C VAL A 240 13.27 5.81 -4.22
N ASN A 241 14.54 5.57 -3.90
CA ASN A 241 15.00 5.41 -2.52
C ASN A 241 14.86 6.73 -1.73
N LEU A 242 14.09 6.70 -0.65
CA LEU A 242 13.85 7.83 0.26
C LEU A 242 14.65 7.72 1.56
N GLY A 243 15.46 6.68 1.72
CA GLY A 243 16.38 6.51 2.81
C GLY A 243 16.45 5.06 3.25
N ARG A 244 17.65 4.66 3.65
CA ARG A 244 17.88 3.40 4.34
C ARG A 244 18.94 3.59 5.40
N GLY A 245 18.94 2.74 6.41
CA GLY A 245 20.06 2.64 7.30
C GLY A 245 19.76 1.97 8.61
N THR A 246 20.78 1.96 9.46
CA THR A 246 20.69 1.42 10.80
C THR A 246 20.64 2.57 11.80
N LEU A 247 19.66 2.52 12.69
CA LEU A 247 19.43 3.53 13.71
C LEU A 247 19.73 2.94 15.08
N LYS A 248 20.51 3.67 15.88
CA LYS A 248 20.72 3.34 17.28
C LYS A 248 19.68 4.07 18.11
N VAL A 249 18.83 3.31 18.78
CA VAL A 249 17.79 3.84 19.66
C VAL A 249 18.31 3.78 21.09
N ASP A 250 18.22 4.90 21.80
CA ASP A 250 18.63 4.95 23.19
C ASP A 250 17.61 4.20 24.06
N GLN A 251 18.06 3.09 24.64
CA GLN A 251 17.29 2.25 25.57
C GLN A 251 17.66 2.53 27.04
N SER A 252 18.60 3.43 27.30
CA SER A 252 19.23 3.64 28.62
C SER A 252 18.61 4.77 29.43
N CYS A 253 17.72 5.54 28.83
CA CYS A 253 17.08 6.65 29.51
C CYS A 253 16.22 6.11 30.66
N LYS A 254 16.56 6.50 31.89
CA LYS A 254 15.85 6.15 33.15
C LYS A 254 14.47 6.82 33.27
N ALA A 255 13.82 7.04 32.15
CA ALA A 255 12.55 7.71 32.06
C ALA A 255 11.49 6.69 32.47
N LYS A 256 10.97 6.81 33.70
CA LYS A 256 9.61 6.39 34.06
C LYS A 256 8.63 7.19 33.19
N VAL A 257 8.57 6.87 31.90
CA VAL A 257 7.65 7.51 30.98
C VAL A 257 6.78 6.40 30.42
N ALA A 258 5.68 6.20 31.13
CA ALA A 258 4.48 5.63 30.58
C ALA A 258 3.96 6.58 29.50
N THR A 259 4.32 6.37 28.24
CA THR A 259 3.58 6.93 27.10
C THR A 259 3.52 5.93 25.96
N PRO A 260 2.45 5.99 25.16
CA PRO A 260 1.74 4.81 24.71
C PRO A 260 1.59 4.85 23.21
N THR A 261 2.40 4.03 22.58
CA THR A 261 2.43 3.68 21.15
C THR A 261 3.73 2.92 21.18
N GLN A 262 3.81 1.62 21.34
CA GLN A 262 3.30 0.62 20.44
C GLN A 262 3.39 -0.69 21.18
N ASN A 263 2.26 -1.27 21.49
CA ASN A 263 2.19 -2.71 21.49
C ASN A 263 1.44 -2.98 20.20
N ALA A 264 2.09 -3.55 19.19
CA ALA A 264 1.37 -4.00 18.02
C ALA A 264 0.34 -5.02 18.54
N VAL A 265 -0.90 -4.57 18.59
CA VAL A 265 -2.07 -5.41 18.62
C VAL A 265 -2.63 -5.24 17.22
N GLN A 266 -2.69 -6.34 16.49
CA GLN A 266 -3.59 -6.39 15.37
C GLN A 266 -4.98 -6.62 15.96
N THR A 267 -5.85 -5.62 15.88
CA THR A 267 -7.26 -5.77 16.19
C THR A 267 -8.02 -6.06 14.92
N ASN A 268 -8.33 -7.33 14.70
CA ASN A 268 -9.36 -7.69 13.73
C ASN A 268 -10.70 -7.40 14.40
N ALA A 269 -11.51 -6.53 13.80
CA ALA A 269 -12.88 -6.30 14.25
C ALA A 269 -13.85 -6.83 13.20
N LEU A 270 -14.57 -7.90 13.54
CA LEU A 270 -15.68 -8.41 12.74
C LEU A 270 -16.97 -7.74 13.21
N VAL A 271 -17.73 -7.13 12.30
CA VAL A 271 -18.98 -6.43 12.61
C VAL A 271 -20.16 -7.30 12.18
N GLY A 272 -20.67 -8.11 13.10
CA GLY A 272 -21.86 -8.92 12.83
C GLY A 272 -23.16 -8.11 12.88
N CYS A 273 -24.25 -8.68 12.35
CA CYS A 273 -25.52 -7.99 12.11
C CYS A 273 -26.77 -8.80 12.52
N GLY A 274 -27.13 -8.85 13.81
CA GLY A 274 -28.28 -9.64 14.26
C GLY A 274 -29.61 -9.19 13.62
N ALA A 275 -30.38 -10.13 13.07
CA ALA A 275 -31.70 -9.84 12.47
C ALA A 275 -32.61 -9.06 13.44
N GLY A 276 -32.99 -7.83 13.06
CA GLY A 276 -33.89 -6.98 13.85
C GLY A 276 -33.26 -6.28 15.06
N ALA A 277 -31.95 -6.39 15.29
CA ALA A 277 -31.28 -5.70 16.38
C ALA A 277 -30.82 -4.28 15.96
N ALA A 278 -31.10 -3.27 16.80
CA ALA A 278 -30.58 -1.93 16.62
C ALA A 278 -29.04 -1.81 16.81
N THR A 279 -28.39 -2.92 17.20
CA THR A 279 -26.97 -3.03 17.52
C THR A 279 -26.37 -4.28 16.87
N GLY A 280 -25.23 -4.13 16.21
CA GLY A 280 -24.43 -5.24 15.67
C GLY A 280 -23.32 -5.66 16.63
N PRO A 281 -23.03 -6.96 16.80
CA PRO A 281 -21.86 -7.42 17.55
C PRO A 281 -20.55 -7.04 16.85
N VAL A 282 -19.69 -6.25 17.50
CA VAL A 282 -18.32 -5.99 17.04
C VAL A 282 -17.36 -6.83 17.86
N THR A 283 -16.71 -7.80 17.22
CA THR A 283 -15.77 -8.72 17.86
C THR A 283 -14.35 -8.25 17.66
N PHE A 284 -13.70 -7.80 18.72
CA PHE A 284 -12.29 -7.43 18.74
C PHE A 284 -11.44 -8.65 19.11
N ASP A 285 -10.50 -9.05 18.26
CA ASP A 285 -9.44 -9.99 18.63
C ASP A 285 -8.11 -9.26 18.89
N TRP A 286 -7.30 -9.76 19.83
CA TRP A 286 -6.03 -9.15 20.21
C TRP A 286 -4.87 -10.11 20.11
N VAL A 287 -4.01 -9.88 19.11
CA VAL A 287 -2.70 -10.50 19.02
C VAL A 287 -1.67 -9.60 19.68
N ALA A 288 -1.28 -9.91 20.93
CA ALA A 288 -0.40 -9.03 21.71
C ALA A 288 0.90 -9.69 22.17
N GLN A 289 1.96 -8.89 22.30
CA GLN A 289 3.22 -9.31 22.90
C GLN A 289 3.05 -9.76 24.36
N LYS A 290 3.88 -10.72 24.80
CA LYS A 290 3.85 -11.26 26.18
C LYS A 290 4.23 -10.23 27.25
N SER A 291 4.89 -9.14 26.86
CA SER A 291 5.37 -8.07 27.74
C SER A 291 4.24 -7.20 28.33
N LEU A 292 3.02 -7.27 27.78
CA LEU A 292 1.92 -6.39 28.18
C LEU A 292 1.21 -6.88 29.44
N LYS A 293 1.18 -6.04 30.46
CA LYS A 293 0.43 -6.27 31.71
C LYS A 293 -0.74 -5.30 31.80
N ASN A 294 -1.75 -5.60 32.62
CA ASN A 294 -2.89 -4.70 32.89
C ASN A 294 -3.55 -4.14 31.63
N ARG A 295 -3.93 -5.04 30.73
CA ARG A 295 -4.47 -4.76 29.41
C ARG A 295 -5.95 -4.38 29.52
N SER A 296 -6.32 -3.24 28.94
CA SER A 296 -7.70 -2.80 28.86
C SER A 296 -8.01 -2.17 27.51
N TYR A 297 -9.28 -2.01 27.20
CA TYR A 297 -9.77 -1.33 26.02
C TYR A 297 -10.89 -0.37 26.39
N GLY A 298 -11.12 0.61 25.52
CA GLY A 298 -12.28 1.49 25.54
C GLY A 298 -12.77 1.72 24.12
N VAL A 299 -14.07 1.80 23.95
CA VAL A 299 -14.72 2.22 22.71
C VAL A 299 -15.45 3.51 23.03
N VAL A 300 -15.17 4.56 22.27
CA VAL A 300 -15.89 5.84 22.36
C VAL A 300 -16.69 6.06 21.09
N ASP A 301 -17.87 6.67 21.21
CA ASP A 301 -18.64 7.14 20.06
C ASP A 301 -18.06 8.44 19.47
N ALA A 302 -18.66 8.92 18.38
CA ALA A 302 -18.27 10.18 17.73
C ALA A 302 -18.34 11.43 18.63
N THR A 303 -19.08 11.38 19.75
CA THR A 303 -19.14 12.47 20.74
C THR A 303 -18.02 12.38 21.78
N GLY A 304 -17.23 11.31 21.75
CA GLY A 304 -16.21 10.99 22.75
C GLY A 304 -16.76 10.28 23.99
N THR A 305 -18.02 9.86 23.99
CA THR A 305 -18.64 9.16 25.12
C THR A 305 -18.21 7.70 25.12
N VAL A 306 -17.74 7.19 26.25
CA VAL A 306 -17.35 5.78 26.40
C VAL A 306 -18.59 4.90 26.37
N VAL A 307 -18.72 4.09 25.32
CA VAL A 307 -19.84 3.15 25.13
C VAL A 307 -19.50 1.73 25.55
N ALA A 308 -18.20 1.37 25.58
CA ALA A 308 -17.72 0.10 26.11
C ALA A 308 -16.32 0.24 26.70
N GLN A 309 -16.02 -0.55 27.74
CA GLN A 309 -14.68 -0.65 28.29
C GLN A 309 -14.49 -1.99 29.02
N GLY A 310 -13.26 -2.48 29.08
CA GLY A 310 -12.98 -3.73 29.79
C GLY A 310 -11.50 -4.10 29.78
N SER A 311 -11.17 -5.23 30.41
CA SER A 311 -9.86 -5.87 30.26
C SER A 311 -9.89 -6.91 29.15
N TRP A 312 -8.73 -7.19 28.56
CA TRP A 312 -8.61 -8.20 27.50
C TRP A 312 -7.44 -9.15 27.74
N THR A 313 -7.57 -10.35 27.17
CA THR A 313 -6.58 -11.43 27.25
C THR A 313 -6.17 -11.84 25.85
N ARG A 314 -4.88 -12.05 25.64
CA ARG A 314 -4.33 -12.51 24.36
C ARG A 314 -5.06 -13.77 23.87
N GLY A 315 -5.46 -13.78 22.60
CA GLY A 315 -6.13 -14.92 21.95
C GLY A 315 -7.51 -15.24 22.52
N LYS A 316 -8.17 -14.25 23.16
CA LYS A 316 -9.55 -14.35 23.61
C LYS A 316 -10.31 -13.17 23.02
N PRO A 317 -11.04 -13.35 21.90
CA PRO A 317 -11.79 -12.28 21.30
C PRO A 317 -12.88 -11.77 22.25
N ARG A 318 -13.30 -10.53 22.04
CA ARG A 318 -14.38 -9.90 22.80
C ARG A 318 -15.37 -9.23 21.88
N THR A 319 -16.60 -9.65 22.01
CA THR A 319 -17.73 -9.05 21.32
C THR A 319 -18.35 -7.93 22.15
N VAL A 320 -18.58 -6.80 21.50
CA VAL A 320 -19.24 -5.61 22.06
C VAL A 320 -20.42 -5.26 21.15
N PRO A 321 -21.67 -5.25 21.65
CA PRO A 321 -22.80 -4.81 20.86
C PRO A 321 -22.75 -3.28 20.69
N LEU A 322 -22.67 -2.81 19.45
CA LEU A 322 -22.63 -1.39 19.12
C LEU A 322 -23.75 -1.02 18.14
N PRO A 323 -24.49 0.08 18.35
CA PRO A 323 -25.41 0.58 17.35
C PRO A 323 -24.68 1.08 16.11
N ALA A 324 -25.42 1.35 15.04
CA ALA A 324 -24.83 1.97 13.86
C ALA A 324 -24.32 3.38 14.17
N GLY A 325 -23.10 3.68 13.75
CA GLY A 325 -22.41 4.92 14.04
C GLY A 325 -20.91 4.82 13.88
N THR A 326 -20.21 5.94 14.08
CA THR A 326 -18.75 6.00 14.07
C THR A 326 -18.21 5.91 15.49
N TYR A 327 -17.17 5.08 15.65
CA TYR A 327 -16.54 4.79 16.92
C TYR A 327 -15.04 4.89 16.82
N THR A 328 -14.40 5.23 17.94
CA THR A 328 -12.96 5.14 18.09
C THR A 328 -12.65 4.07 19.13
N TYR A 329 -11.97 3.01 18.69
CA TYR A 329 -11.38 1.99 19.53
C TYR A 329 -10.08 2.51 20.15
N ARG A 330 -9.86 2.22 21.43
CA ARG A 330 -8.66 2.59 22.19
C ARG A 330 -8.16 1.41 23.00
N ALA A 331 -6.90 1.01 22.80
CA ALA A 331 -6.24 -0.01 23.61
C ALA A 331 -5.31 0.61 24.67
N TYR A 332 -5.33 0.07 25.87
CA TYR A 332 -4.52 0.50 27.01
C TYR A 332 -3.77 -0.69 27.61
N ALA A 333 -2.57 -0.45 28.13
CA ALA A 333 -1.78 -1.46 28.82
C ALA A 333 -0.89 -0.79 29.87
N ASN A 334 -0.32 -1.60 30.77
CA ASN A 334 0.68 -1.22 31.76
C ASN A 334 0.25 -0.10 32.71
N LYS A 335 -1.07 0.07 32.93
CA LYS A 335 -1.67 1.19 33.69
C LYS A 335 -1.47 2.57 33.04
N ASN A 336 -1.20 2.60 31.74
CA ASN A 336 -1.09 3.86 31.00
C ASN A 336 -2.47 4.54 30.92
N VAL A 337 -2.47 5.87 31.06
CA VAL A 337 -3.69 6.70 30.96
C VAL A 337 -4.00 7.05 29.51
N GLN A 338 -2.98 7.11 28.66
CA GLN A 338 -3.13 7.36 27.23
C GLN A 338 -3.15 6.01 26.45
N PRO A 339 -3.99 5.89 25.41
CA PRO A 339 -4.09 4.68 24.61
C PRO A 339 -2.84 4.46 23.75
N PHE A 340 -2.43 3.21 23.56
CA PHE A 340 -1.26 2.87 22.74
C PHE A 340 -1.63 2.49 21.29
N GLU A 341 -2.90 2.22 21.07
CA GLU A 341 -3.51 1.99 19.77
C GLU A 341 -4.83 2.75 19.79
N GLU A 342 -5.09 3.49 18.72
CA GLU A 342 -6.32 4.21 18.50
C GLU A 342 -6.72 4.07 17.03
N THR A 343 -7.90 3.53 16.78
CA THR A 343 -8.40 3.27 15.43
C THR A 343 -9.86 3.64 15.35
N THR A 344 -10.26 4.35 14.29
CA THR A 344 -11.65 4.74 14.06
C THR A 344 -12.30 3.76 13.09
N PHE A 345 -13.53 3.37 13.39
CA PHE A 345 -14.32 2.46 12.57
C PHE A 345 -15.78 2.91 12.55
N THR A 346 -16.51 2.49 11.52
CA THR A 346 -17.93 2.76 11.37
C THR A 346 -18.69 1.44 11.42
N VAL A 347 -19.72 1.38 12.25
CA VAL A 347 -20.69 0.29 12.29
C VAL A 347 -21.87 0.70 11.44
N LEU A 348 -22.18 -0.09 10.41
CA LEU A 348 -23.34 0.13 9.56
C LEU A 348 -24.57 -0.60 10.12
N ARG A 349 -25.75 -0.16 9.70
CA ARG A 349 -27.00 -0.90 9.92
C ARG A 349 -27.05 -2.10 8.98
N CYS A 350 -27.71 -3.16 9.44
CA CYS A 350 -27.85 -4.38 8.66
C CYS A 350 -28.76 -4.16 7.46
N VAL A 351 -28.42 -4.77 6.32
CA VAL A 351 -29.32 -4.83 5.16
C VAL A 351 -30.55 -5.62 5.57
N GLU A 352 -31.73 -5.04 5.33
CA GLU A 352 -32.99 -5.70 5.62
C GLU A 352 -33.31 -6.64 4.46
N VAL A 353 -33.48 -7.93 4.77
CA VAL A 353 -33.82 -8.97 3.79
C VAL A 353 -35.21 -9.49 4.10
N THR A 354 -36.12 -9.32 3.15
CA THR A 354 -37.49 -9.83 3.23
C THR A 354 -37.69 -10.90 2.16
N PRO A 355 -37.82 -12.18 2.53
CA PRO A 355 -38.17 -13.22 1.58
C PRO A 355 -39.56 -12.95 0.99
N VAL A 356 -39.65 -12.93 -0.34
CA VAL A 356 -40.90 -12.83 -1.09
C VAL A 356 -41.00 -14.00 -2.05
N CYS A 357 -42.13 -14.15 -2.74
CA CYS A 357 -42.32 -15.31 -3.61
C CYS A 357 -41.26 -15.37 -4.72
N ARG A 358 -40.43 -16.42 -4.68
CA ARG A 358 -39.32 -16.62 -5.64
C ARG A 358 -38.37 -15.43 -5.78
N ALA A 359 -38.22 -14.63 -4.73
CA ALA A 359 -37.30 -13.50 -4.71
C ALA A 359 -36.95 -13.05 -3.28
N LEU A 360 -35.95 -12.18 -3.18
CA LEU A 360 -35.54 -11.52 -1.95
C LEU A 360 -35.64 -10.00 -2.15
N ASP A 361 -36.42 -9.32 -1.32
CA ASP A 361 -36.40 -7.87 -1.25
C ASP A 361 -35.30 -7.43 -0.27
N LEU A 362 -34.29 -6.76 -0.81
CA LEU A 362 -33.12 -6.27 -0.10
C LEU A 362 -33.26 -4.76 0.07
N THR A 363 -33.13 -4.24 1.28
CA THR A 363 -33.16 -2.80 1.56
C THR A 363 -31.90 -2.40 2.31
N ASN A 364 -31.16 -1.43 1.77
CA ASN A 364 -29.98 -0.85 2.41
C ASN A 364 -30.43 0.35 3.27
N PRO A 365 -30.45 0.24 4.61
CA PRO A 365 -30.82 1.36 5.47
C PRO A 365 -29.67 2.35 5.72
N ASN A 366 -28.52 2.20 5.07
CA ASN A 366 -27.36 3.08 5.22
C ASN A 366 -27.34 4.15 4.14
N ASP A 367 -26.62 5.24 4.39
CA ASP A 367 -26.42 6.33 3.41
C ASP A 367 -25.28 6.03 2.41
N VAL A 368 -24.51 4.96 2.64
CA VAL A 368 -23.40 4.49 1.79
C VAL A 368 -23.84 3.27 0.96
N ALA A 369 -23.21 3.09 -0.19
CA ALA A 369 -23.41 1.89 -1.00
C ALA A 369 -22.84 0.64 -0.28
N VAL A 370 -23.48 -0.51 -0.51
CA VAL A 370 -23.02 -1.81 -0.01
C VAL A 370 -22.98 -2.80 -1.16
N GLY A 371 -21.89 -3.57 -1.26
CA GLY A 371 -21.84 -4.79 -2.05
C GLY A 371 -22.68 -5.87 -1.39
N LEU A 372 -23.35 -6.68 -2.21
CA LEU A 372 -24.22 -7.76 -1.81
C LEU A 372 -23.86 -8.99 -2.64
N VAL A 373 -23.77 -10.14 -1.98
CA VAL A 373 -23.63 -11.43 -2.64
C VAL A 373 -24.72 -12.34 -2.11
N VAL A 374 -25.54 -12.84 -3.02
CA VAL A 374 -26.58 -13.83 -2.70
C VAL A 374 -26.10 -15.20 -3.18
N LEU A 375 -26.03 -16.16 -2.27
CA LEU A 375 -25.45 -17.48 -2.46
C LEU A 375 -26.48 -18.59 -2.20
N ASP A 376 -26.37 -19.66 -2.97
CA ASP A 376 -27.06 -20.93 -2.71
C ASP A 376 -26.37 -21.63 -1.53
N PRO A 377 -27.07 -21.94 -0.42
CA PRO A 377 -26.47 -22.64 0.69
C PRO A 377 -25.87 -24.00 0.32
N ALA A 378 -26.35 -24.63 -0.76
CA ALA A 378 -25.80 -25.90 -1.26
C ALA A 378 -24.31 -25.79 -1.64
N LEU A 379 -23.81 -24.59 -1.98
CA LEU A 379 -22.39 -24.33 -2.25
C LEU A 379 -21.51 -24.59 -1.03
N PHE A 380 -22.06 -24.53 0.19
CA PHE A 380 -21.30 -24.75 1.42
C PHE A 380 -21.36 -26.21 1.91
N GLU A 381 -22.25 -27.03 1.35
CA GLU A 381 -22.43 -28.43 1.78
C GLU A 381 -21.55 -29.41 0.98
N ASP A 382 -21.01 -28.98 -0.16
CA ASP A 382 -20.10 -29.78 -0.99
C ASP A 382 -18.79 -29.00 -1.26
N PRO A 383 -17.70 -29.27 -0.51
CA PRO A 383 -16.43 -28.55 -0.64
C PRO A 383 -15.70 -28.84 -1.96
N ASP A 384 -16.16 -29.83 -2.74
CA ASP A 384 -15.61 -30.16 -4.06
C ASP A 384 -16.34 -29.44 -5.21
N VAL A 385 -17.33 -28.58 -4.91
CA VAL A 385 -17.94 -27.70 -5.91
C VAL A 385 -16.92 -26.62 -6.28
N ASP A 386 -16.21 -26.88 -7.37
CA ASP A 386 -15.39 -25.89 -8.06
C ASP A 386 -16.29 -24.70 -8.41
N LEU A 387 -16.14 -23.58 -7.70
CA LEU A 387 -16.73 -22.27 -8.02
C LEU A 387 -16.06 -21.72 -9.30
N GLY A 388 -15.95 -22.56 -10.33
CA GLY A 388 -15.09 -22.37 -11.47
C GLY A 388 -15.27 -21.00 -12.09
N ASP A 389 -14.25 -20.58 -12.85
CA ASP A 389 -14.14 -19.29 -13.57
C ASP A 389 -15.26 -19.04 -14.61
N ASP A 390 -16.43 -19.65 -14.47
CA ASP A 390 -17.63 -19.42 -15.26
C ASP A 390 -18.50 -18.35 -14.58
N PRO A 391 -18.34 -17.05 -14.95
CA PRO A 391 -19.11 -15.93 -14.38
C PRO A 391 -20.61 -16.01 -14.68
N GLU A 392 -21.08 -17.01 -15.43
CA GLU A 392 -22.50 -17.26 -15.73
C GLU A 392 -23.15 -18.29 -14.80
N SER A 393 -22.46 -18.82 -13.78
CA SER A 393 -23.15 -19.67 -12.81
C SER A 393 -24.21 -18.84 -12.07
N ASP A 394 -25.49 -19.14 -12.30
CA ASP A 394 -26.66 -18.49 -11.65
C ASP A 394 -26.63 -18.57 -10.10
N GLN A 395 -25.60 -19.18 -9.52
CA GLN A 395 -25.45 -19.51 -8.11
C GLN A 395 -24.82 -18.38 -7.28
N LEU A 396 -24.18 -17.40 -7.93
CA LEU A 396 -23.55 -16.25 -7.28
C LEU A 396 -24.02 -14.95 -7.95
N GLN A 397 -24.87 -14.18 -7.25
CA GLN A 397 -25.31 -12.87 -7.74
C GLN A 397 -24.65 -11.75 -6.93
N GLU A 398 -23.61 -11.15 -7.51
CA GLU A 398 -23.00 -9.94 -6.96
C GLU A 398 -23.78 -8.70 -7.40
N ARG A 399 -24.08 -7.81 -6.45
CA ARG A 399 -24.76 -6.54 -6.73
C ARG A 399 -24.28 -5.45 -5.79
N THR A 400 -24.20 -4.23 -6.29
CA THR A 400 -24.03 -3.05 -5.43
C THR A 400 -25.37 -2.37 -5.21
N LEU A 401 -25.77 -2.21 -3.94
CA LEU A 401 -26.98 -1.50 -3.54
C LEU A 401 -26.60 -0.11 -3.03
N ALA A 402 -27.02 0.92 -3.77
CA ALA A 402 -26.78 2.31 -3.39
C ALA A 402 -27.35 2.63 -1.99
N GLY A 403 -26.86 3.70 -1.37
CA GLY A 403 -27.38 4.18 -0.08
C GLY A 403 -28.88 4.44 -0.14
N ARG A 404 -29.62 3.99 0.88
CA ARG A 404 -31.08 4.10 1.00
C ARG A 404 -31.87 3.45 -0.14
N ALA A 405 -31.25 2.57 -0.93
CA ALA A 405 -31.92 1.88 -2.02
C ALA A 405 -32.50 0.54 -1.58
N SER A 406 -33.47 0.06 -2.35
CA SER A 406 -33.98 -1.30 -2.27
C SER A 406 -33.87 -1.98 -3.63
N ALA A 407 -33.70 -3.30 -3.63
CA ALA A 407 -33.66 -4.11 -4.82
C ALA A 407 -34.37 -5.44 -4.59
N THR A 408 -35.02 -5.96 -5.62
CA THR A 408 -35.60 -7.30 -5.63
C THR A 408 -34.68 -8.21 -6.44
N VAL A 409 -34.22 -9.30 -5.81
CA VAL A 409 -33.36 -10.30 -6.44
C VAL A 409 -34.20 -11.56 -6.66
N ALA A 410 -34.36 -11.99 -7.91
CA ALA A 410 -35.03 -13.24 -8.22
C ALA A 410 -34.25 -14.41 -7.61
N TRP A 411 -34.95 -15.30 -6.90
CA TRP A 411 -34.36 -16.40 -6.17
C TRP A 411 -35.24 -17.64 -6.23
N THR A 412 -34.75 -18.70 -6.84
CA THR A 412 -35.55 -19.91 -7.09
C THR A 412 -35.30 -21.01 -6.08
N GLN A 413 -34.26 -20.91 -5.24
CA GLN A 413 -33.95 -21.93 -4.23
C GLN A 413 -34.82 -21.76 -2.99
N ARG A 414 -34.87 -22.80 -2.15
CA ARG A 414 -35.64 -22.81 -0.89
C ARG A 414 -34.99 -22.00 0.21
N GLU A 415 -33.69 -21.81 0.11
CA GLU A 415 -32.88 -21.11 1.08
C GLU A 415 -31.91 -20.18 0.35
N ALA A 416 -31.55 -19.08 0.99
CA ALA A 416 -30.54 -18.15 0.49
C ALA A 416 -29.62 -17.74 1.63
N VAL A 417 -28.35 -17.53 1.30
CA VAL A 417 -27.38 -16.82 2.15
C VAL A 417 -27.12 -15.45 1.52
N VAL A 418 -27.30 -14.38 2.29
CA VAL A 418 -27.02 -13.01 1.83
C VAL A 418 -25.83 -12.47 2.60
N LEU A 419 -24.76 -12.14 1.90
CA LEU A 419 -23.59 -11.45 2.42
C LEU A 419 -23.65 -9.99 1.99
N ALA A 420 -23.36 -9.09 2.92
CA ALA A 420 -23.24 -7.67 2.63
C ALA A 420 -21.85 -7.17 3.04
N PHE A 421 -21.24 -6.35 2.19
CA PHE A 421 -19.94 -5.76 2.41
C PHE A 421 -20.03 -4.26 2.13
N ALA A 422 -19.38 -3.44 2.94
CA ALA A 422 -19.17 -2.05 2.56
C ALA A 422 -17.94 -1.99 1.64
N GLU A 423 -18.07 -1.28 0.52
CA GLU A 423 -16.90 -0.92 -0.29
C GLU A 423 -15.92 -0.15 0.63
N GLN A 424 -14.67 -0.62 0.73
CA GLN A 424 -13.70 -0.12 1.70
C GLN A 424 -13.63 1.41 1.66
N VAL A 425 -14.10 2.06 2.73
CA VAL A 425 -14.14 3.54 2.81
C VAL A 425 -12.73 4.13 2.96
N ASP A 426 -11.71 3.32 3.25
CA ASP A 426 -10.31 3.75 3.29
C ASP A 426 -9.37 2.52 3.31
N PRO A 427 -8.50 2.31 2.30
CA PRO A 427 -7.51 1.22 2.32
C PRO A 427 -6.50 1.32 3.48
N ALA A 428 -6.39 2.48 4.15
CA ALA A 428 -5.57 2.63 5.35
C ALA A 428 -6.22 2.08 6.64
N ASN A 429 -7.53 1.76 6.62
CA ASN A 429 -8.25 1.22 7.78
C ASN A 429 -8.50 -0.27 7.61
N ARG A 430 -7.69 -1.10 8.28
CA ARG A 430 -7.69 -2.58 8.24
C ARG A 430 -8.92 -3.27 8.86
N PHE A 431 -10.12 -2.70 8.74
CA PHE A 431 -11.35 -3.33 9.20
C PHE A 431 -12.10 -3.90 8.00
N GLU A 432 -12.07 -5.22 7.85
CA GLU A 432 -12.96 -5.92 6.93
C GLU A 432 -14.38 -5.91 7.51
N GLN A 433 -15.24 -5.09 6.89
CA GLN A 433 -16.66 -5.06 7.24
C GLN A 433 -17.38 -6.20 6.54
N LEU A 434 -17.39 -7.37 7.17
CA LEU A 434 -18.37 -8.40 6.88
C LEU A 434 -19.66 -8.02 7.60
N ALA A 435 -20.62 -7.37 6.94
CA ALA A 435 -21.97 -7.20 7.47
C ALA A 435 -22.75 -8.53 7.35
N SER A 436 -22.19 -9.59 7.93
CA SER A 436 -22.85 -10.88 8.10
C SER A 436 -23.54 -10.89 9.46
N PRO A 437 -24.72 -11.51 9.62
CA PRO A 437 -25.44 -11.52 10.88
C PRO A 437 -24.72 -12.08 12.12
N PHE A 438 -23.60 -12.79 11.95
CA PHE A 438 -22.88 -13.47 13.05
C PHE A 438 -21.35 -13.46 12.85
N PRO A 439 -20.55 -13.57 13.93
CA PRO A 439 -19.10 -13.76 13.82
C PRO A 439 -18.82 -15.08 13.09
N VAL A 440 -18.07 -15.02 12.00
CA VAL A 440 -17.63 -16.18 11.23
C VAL A 440 -16.35 -16.70 11.88
N ASP A 441 -16.39 -17.90 12.46
CA ASP A 441 -15.20 -18.74 12.63
C ASP A 441 -15.03 -19.47 11.30
N GLU A 442 -13.82 -19.55 10.73
CA GLU A 442 -13.58 -20.24 9.44
C GLU A 442 -14.03 -21.71 9.47
N ASP A 443 -14.16 -22.29 10.66
CA ASP A 443 -14.59 -23.67 10.90
C ASP A 443 -16.11 -23.82 11.19
N ASP A 444 -16.87 -22.72 11.36
CA ASP A 444 -18.31 -22.74 11.70
C ASP A 444 -19.16 -22.14 10.55
N LEU A 445 -19.27 -22.88 9.44
CA LEU A 445 -20.19 -22.61 8.32
C LEU A 445 -21.68 -22.61 8.73
N ASP A 446 -22.02 -23.07 9.94
CA ASP A 446 -23.37 -23.00 10.51
C ASP A 446 -23.77 -21.57 10.96
N ALA A 447 -22.85 -20.60 10.92
CA ALA A 447 -23.09 -19.21 11.34
C ALA A 447 -23.81 -18.34 10.27
N PHE A 448 -23.99 -18.82 9.04
CA PHE A 448 -24.69 -18.06 8.00
C PHE A 448 -26.22 -18.12 8.19
N VAL A 449 -26.90 -16.97 8.08
CA VAL A 449 -28.37 -16.95 8.14
C VAL A 449 -28.94 -17.54 6.86
N ARG A 450 -29.47 -18.76 6.98
CA ARG A 450 -30.31 -19.39 5.97
C ARG A 450 -31.70 -18.77 6.04
N LEU A 451 -32.10 -18.06 5.00
CA LEU A 451 -33.43 -17.47 4.90
C LEU A 451 -34.36 -18.41 4.11
N PRO A 452 -35.46 -18.92 4.70
CA PRO A 452 -36.42 -19.72 3.94
C PRO A 452 -37.15 -18.83 2.93
N VAL A 453 -37.15 -19.23 1.66
CA VAL A 453 -37.84 -18.56 0.57
C VAL A 453 -39.12 -19.34 0.22
N PRO A 454 -40.32 -18.74 0.34
CA PRO A 454 -41.56 -19.42 0.01
C PRO A 454 -41.60 -19.85 -1.47
N GLN A 455 -41.89 -21.14 -1.72
CA GLN A 455 -42.01 -21.69 -3.08
C GLN A 455 -43.44 -21.96 -3.54
N ASP A 456 -44.41 -22.03 -2.62
CA ASP A 456 -45.82 -22.38 -2.92
C ASP A 456 -46.66 -21.16 -3.34
N CYS A 457 -46.05 -20.32 -4.15
CA CYS A 457 -46.62 -19.18 -4.84
C CYS A 457 -45.93 -19.07 -6.23
#